data_AF-A0A1Q7BCS6-F1
#
_entry.id   AF-A0A1Q7BCS6-F1
#
_cell.length_a   1.000
_cell.length_b   1.000
_cell.length_c   1.000
_cell.angle_alpha   90.00
_cell.angle_beta   90.00
_cell.angle_gamma   90.00
#
_symmetry.space_group_name_H-M   'P 1'
#
loop_
_entity.id
_entity.type
_entity.pdbx_description
1 polymer ?
#
loop_
_entity_poly.entity_id
_entity_poly.type
_entity_poly.pdbx_seq_one_letter_code
_entity_poly.pdbx_strand_id
1 'polypeptide(L)'
;MRLLKPALQDQAHHIHRNREKRAIRSTLQLIDSSPRRIVLMETTYVELQEIPVLRVRADMKGKGPSGAFNLLESKLPTIKGRKFYGTFQPTPDGEEYYACVARIDSDDPEKMQLETGAIPGGWYARRRFPEWEKNLSKLPATFEEMARTHDVDPARPSLEFYRSQAELLLFLPVRSHPPIEVT
;
A
#
# COMPACT_ATOMS: atom_id res chain seq x y z
N MET A 1 4.63 -67.58 -57.49
CA MET A 1 5.96 -67.38 -56.86
C MET A 1 6.28 -65.88 -56.94
N ARG A 2 6.51 -65.22 -55.79
CA ARG A 2 6.98 -63.83 -55.58
C ARG A 2 6.01 -62.68 -55.97
N LEU A 3 5.42 -62.03 -54.97
CA LEU A 3 5.77 -60.73 -54.32
C LEU A 3 5.07 -59.55 -55.03
N LEU A 4 3.95 -59.00 -54.52
CA LEU A 4 3.74 -58.07 -53.39
C LEU A 4 4.47 -56.71 -53.50
N LYS A 5 3.63 -55.65 -53.56
CA LYS A 5 3.76 -54.30 -52.93
C LYS A 5 4.43 -53.16 -53.75
N PRO A 6 4.16 -51.87 -53.44
CA PRO A 6 2.97 -51.14 -53.90
C PRO A 6 3.25 -49.69 -54.34
N ALA A 7 2.23 -49.03 -54.89
CA ALA A 7 2.15 -47.57 -55.01
C ALA A 7 1.98 -46.92 -53.63
N LEU A 8 2.89 -46.02 -53.24
CA LEU A 8 2.75 -45.12 -52.08
C LEU A 8 3.84 -44.04 -52.15
N GLN A 9 3.70 -43.08 -53.07
CA GLN A 9 4.61 -41.94 -53.12
C GLN A 9 3.93 -40.67 -53.64
N ASP A 10 2.72 -40.34 -53.18
CA ASP A 10 2.13 -39.02 -53.53
C ASP A 10 1.13 -38.44 -52.51
N GLN A 11 1.20 -38.87 -51.25
CA GLN A 11 0.40 -38.28 -50.15
C GLN A 11 1.25 -37.65 -49.02
N ALA A 12 2.57 -37.69 -49.13
CA ALA A 12 3.46 -37.17 -48.06
C ALA A 12 3.70 -35.66 -48.11
N HIS A 13 3.49 -34.98 -49.25
CA HIS A 13 3.87 -33.57 -49.41
C HIS A 13 2.79 -32.56 -48.97
N HIS A 14 1.54 -33.00 -48.75
CA HIS A 14 0.47 -32.11 -48.29
C HIS A 14 0.25 -32.13 -46.76
N ILE A 15 0.78 -33.15 -46.06
CA ILE A 15 0.65 -33.27 -44.59
C ILE A 15 1.79 -32.54 -43.85
N HIS A 16 2.94 -32.31 -44.49
CA HIS A 16 4.09 -31.68 -43.83
C HIS A 16 3.94 -30.15 -43.66
N ARG A 17 3.31 -29.44 -44.60
CA ARG A 17 3.10 -27.98 -44.51
C ARG A 17 2.08 -27.53 -43.47
N ASN A 18 1.26 -28.44 -42.92
CA ASN A 18 0.30 -28.12 -41.85
C ASN A 18 0.80 -28.49 -40.45
N ARG A 19 1.93 -29.20 -40.31
CA ARG A 19 2.54 -29.49 -38.99
C ARG A 19 3.48 -28.38 -38.54
N GLU A 20 4.22 -27.75 -39.45
CA GLU A 20 5.08 -26.60 -39.13
C GLU A 20 4.29 -25.34 -38.79
N LYS A 21 3.13 -25.12 -39.42
CA LYS A 21 2.23 -24.01 -39.05
C LYS A 21 1.56 -24.20 -37.68
N ARG A 22 1.47 -25.44 -37.18
CA ARG A 22 0.92 -25.73 -35.84
C ARG A 22 2.00 -25.70 -34.75
N ALA A 23 3.26 -26.02 -35.09
CA ALA A 23 4.39 -25.85 -34.18
C ALA A 23 4.73 -24.37 -33.94
N ILE A 24 4.66 -23.51 -34.95
CA ILE A 24 4.87 -22.07 -34.76
C ILE A 24 3.72 -21.43 -33.95
N ARG A 25 2.49 -21.98 -34.03
CA ARG A 25 1.35 -21.49 -33.24
C ARG A 25 1.32 -21.98 -31.78
N SER A 26 2.13 -22.97 -31.41
CA SER A 26 2.31 -23.42 -30.03
C SER A 26 3.59 -22.90 -29.36
N THR A 27 4.52 -22.32 -30.12
CA THR A 27 5.74 -21.69 -29.57
C THR A 27 5.65 -20.15 -29.52
N LEU A 28 4.65 -19.54 -30.17
CA LEU A 28 4.32 -18.10 -30.05
C LEU A 28 3.17 -17.81 -29.07
N GLN A 29 3.00 -18.64 -28.03
CA GLN A 29 2.11 -18.36 -26.89
C GLN A 29 2.88 -18.17 -25.57
N LEU A 30 4.20 -18.00 -25.62
CA LEU A 30 5.08 -17.83 -24.45
C LEU A 30 5.85 -16.50 -24.42
N ILE A 31 5.39 -15.50 -25.17
CA ILE A 31 5.92 -14.11 -25.09
C ILE A 31 4.80 -13.07 -25.02
N ASP A 32 3.66 -13.44 -24.44
CA ASP A 32 2.86 -12.45 -23.69
C ASP A 32 3.25 -12.54 -22.21
N SER A 33 4.54 -12.35 -21.97
CA SER A 33 4.97 -11.75 -20.71
C SER A 33 4.70 -10.25 -20.84
N SER A 34 3.42 -9.88 -21.02
CA SER A 34 2.98 -8.60 -20.48
C SER A 34 3.59 -8.55 -19.09
N PRO A 35 4.46 -7.57 -18.77
CA PRO A 35 4.68 -7.29 -17.36
C PRO A 35 3.26 -7.20 -16.84
N ARG A 36 2.91 -8.00 -15.81
CA ARG A 36 1.71 -7.70 -15.02
C ARG A 36 1.73 -6.19 -14.97
N ARG A 37 0.70 -5.52 -15.50
CA ARG A 37 0.49 -4.12 -15.15
C ARG A 37 0.49 -4.20 -13.64
N ILE A 38 1.66 -3.96 -13.04
CA ILE A 38 1.78 -3.42 -11.72
C ILE A 38 0.95 -2.19 -11.97
N VAL A 39 -0.31 -2.27 -11.56
CA VAL A 39 -1.13 -1.08 -11.41
C VAL A 39 -0.31 -0.36 -10.35
N LEU A 40 0.64 0.43 -10.83
CA LEU A 40 1.51 1.24 -10.00
C LEU A 40 0.46 2.08 -9.29
N MET A 41 0.21 1.73 -8.02
CA MET A 41 -0.80 2.44 -7.26
C MET A 41 -0.33 3.88 -7.27
N GLU A 42 -1.11 4.73 -7.93
CA GLU A 42 -0.69 6.06 -8.28
C GLU A 42 -0.25 6.76 -7.01
N THR A 43 1.04 7.08 -6.97
CA THR A 43 1.63 7.78 -5.84
C THR A 43 1.50 9.25 -6.14
N THR A 44 0.79 9.94 -5.27
CA THR A 44 0.53 11.38 -5.35
C THR A 44 1.32 12.06 -4.23
N TYR A 45 1.60 13.35 -4.36
CA TYR A 45 2.30 14.10 -3.30
C TYR A 45 1.35 15.08 -2.65
N VAL A 46 1.47 15.22 -1.33
CA VAL A 46 0.65 16.14 -0.55
C VAL A 46 1.51 16.78 0.52
N GLU A 47 1.37 18.09 0.66
CA GLU A 47 1.93 18.83 1.78
C GLU A 47 0.91 18.84 2.91
N LEU A 48 1.30 18.33 4.07
CA LEU A 48 0.50 18.42 5.29
C LEU A 48 0.95 19.64 6.08
N GLN A 49 -0.01 20.37 6.65
CA GLN A 49 0.26 21.21 7.81
C GLN A 49 0.47 20.31 9.03
N GLU A 50 1.14 20.83 10.06
CA GLU A 50 1.22 20.12 11.35
C GLU A 50 -0.19 19.83 11.86
N ILE A 51 -0.42 18.60 12.34
CA ILE A 51 -1.73 18.16 12.83
C ILE A 51 -1.60 17.88 14.33
N PRO A 52 -2.16 18.73 15.21
CA PRO A 52 -2.29 18.40 16.62
C PRO A 52 -3.19 17.16 16.78
N VAL A 53 -2.76 16.20 17.60
CA VAL A 53 -3.48 14.94 17.81
C VAL A 53 -3.64 14.63 19.30
N LEU A 54 -4.72 13.92 19.61
CA LEU A 54 -4.79 13.08 20.81
C LEU A 54 -4.28 11.69 20.43
N ARG A 55 -3.51 11.04 21.30
CA ARG A 55 -2.84 9.79 20.95
C ARG A 55 -2.79 8.77 22.07
N VAL A 56 -2.69 7.51 21.68
CA VAL A 56 -2.46 6.35 22.56
C VAL A 56 -1.33 5.53 21.96
N ARG A 57 -0.27 5.30 22.74
CA ARG A 57 0.81 4.39 22.36
C ARG A 57 0.29 2.96 22.33
N ALA A 58 0.58 2.22 21.26
CA ALA A 58 0.24 0.80 21.16
C ALA A 58 1.22 -0.07 21.96
N ASP A 59 0.67 -1.03 22.69
CA ASP A 59 1.43 -2.13 23.24
C ASP A 59 1.63 -3.21 22.17
N MET A 60 2.78 -3.13 21.47
CA MET A 60 3.14 -4.05 20.39
C MET A 60 3.38 -5.49 20.86
N LYS A 61 3.49 -5.74 22.17
CA LYS A 61 3.59 -7.10 22.75
C LYS A 61 2.22 -7.66 23.18
N GLY A 62 1.21 -6.80 23.27
CA GLY A 62 -0.13 -7.14 23.71
C GLY A 62 -1.16 -6.98 22.60
N LYS A 63 -2.11 -6.07 22.79
CA LYS A 63 -3.25 -5.87 21.87
C LYS A 63 -2.89 -5.06 20.61
N GLY A 64 -1.65 -4.56 20.51
CA GLY A 64 -1.15 -3.83 19.36
C GLY A 64 -1.97 -2.59 18.98
N PRO A 65 -1.92 -2.17 17.71
CA PRO A 65 -2.67 -1.02 17.18
C PRO A 65 -4.17 -1.05 17.48
N SER A 66 -4.83 -2.20 17.32
CA SER A 66 -6.27 -2.34 17.57
C SER A 66 -6.63 -2.04 19.04
N GLY A 67 -5.78 -2.44 19.98
CA GLY A 67 -5.97 -2.10 21.39
C GLY A 67 -5.86 -0.59 21.65
N ALA A 68 -4.93 0.08 20.98
CA ALA A 68 -4.75 1.53 21.10
C ALA A 68 -5.93 2.30 20.51
N PHE A 69 -6.43 1.92 19.34
CA PHE A 69 -7.63 2.53 18.75
C PHE A 69 -8.87 2.33 19.62
N ASN A 70 -9.11 1.12 20.11
CA ASN A 70 -10.24 0.86 21.00
C ASN A 70 -10.20 1.75 22.26
N LEU A 71 -9.02 1.93 22.86
CA LEU A 71 -8.87 2.82 24.01
C LEU A 71 -9.10 4.28 23.61
N LEU A 72 -8.48 4.74 22.52
CA LEU A 72 -8.64 6.11 22.02
C LEU A 72 -10.11 6.45 21.76
N GLU A 73 -10.82 5.59 21.02
CA GLU A 73 -12.24 5.77 20.70
C GLU A 73 -13.13 5.77 21.95
N SER A 74 -12.83 4.93 22.95
CA SER A 74 -13.61 4.87 24.19
C SER A 74 -13.59 6.17 25.01
N LYS A 75 -12.63 7.06 24.76
CA LYS A 75 -12.47 8.35 25.46
C LYS A 75 -13.10 9.52 24.72
N LEU A 76 -13.50 9.33 23.46
CA LEU A 76 -14.08 10.40 22.65
C LEU A 76 -15.60 10.47 22.84
N PRO A 77 -16.19 11.68 22.93
CA PRO A 77 -17.64 11.84 22.98
C PRO A 77 -18.31 11.40 21.67
N THR A 78 -17.60 11.51 20.55
CA THR A 78 -18.02 11.00 19.25
C THR A 78 -16.81 10.73 18.36
N ILE A 79 -16.90 9.69 17.54
CA ILE A 79 -15.93 9.38 16.48
C ILE A 79 -16.35 9.96 15.12
N LYS A 80 -17.61 10.42 14.99
CA LYS A 80 -18.16 10.86 13.71
C LYS A 80 -17.49 12.15 13.25
N GLY A 81 -16.97 12.14 12.03
CA GLY A 81 -16.29 13.29 11.43
C GLY A 81 -14.86 13.52 11.95
N ARG A 82 -14.37 12.68 12.87
CA ARG A 82 -13.00 12.72 13.35
C ARG A 82 -12.06 12.07 12.33
N LYS A 83 -10.84 12.59 12.21
CA LYS A 83 -9.79 12.03 11.35
C LYS A 83 -8.85 11.19 12.20
N PHE A 84 -8.76 9.90 11.90
CA PHE A 84 -7.91 8.96 12.63
C PHE A 84 -6.66 8.62 11.84
N TYR A 85 -5.57 8.45 12.58
CA TYR A 85 -4.26 8.15 12.03
C TYR A 85 -3.58 7.04 12.84
N GLY A 86 -2.91 6.13 12.16
CA GLY A 86 -1.83 5.33 12.74
C GLY A 86 -0.51 6.02 12.42
N THR A 87 0.38 6.14 13.40
CA THR A 87 1.68 6.78 13.18
C THR A 87 2.80 5.89 13.66
N PHE A 88 3.75 5.66 12.78
CA PHE A 88 4.98 4.93 12.99
C PHE A 88 6.08 5.94 13.37
N GLN A 89 6.21 6.21 14.66
CA GLN A 89 7.07 7.27 15.19
C GLN A 89 8.51 6.77 15.36
N PRO A 90 9.49 7.35 14.64
CA PRO A 90 10.89 6.95 14.80
C PRO A 90 11.38 7.30 16.21
N THR A 91 12.10 6.38 16.83
CA THR A 91 12.77 6.54 18.13
C THR A 91 14.24 6.09 18.03
N PRO A 92 15.11 6.46 18.98
CA PRO A 92 16.50 6.00 18.99
C PRO A 92 16.64 4.46 19.01
N ASP A 93 15.67 3.77 19.61
CA ASP A 93 15.67 2.32 19.80
C ASP A 93 14.83 1.56 18.75
N GLY A 94 14.28 2.27 17.76
CA GLY A 94 13.44 1.69 16.71
C GLY A 94 12.26 2.58 16.36
N GLU A 95 11.05 2.05 16.51
CA GLU A 95 9.83 2.74 16.13
C GLU A 95 8.70 2.45 17.12
N GLU A 96 7.89 3.45 17.41
CA GLU A 96 6.73 3.34 18.27
C GLU A 96 5.45 3.62 17.49
N TYR A 97 4.47 2.73 17.63
CA TYR A 97 3.16 2.96 17.02
C TYR A 97 2.26 3.75 17.95
N TYR A 98 1.63 4.80 17.43
CA TYR A 98 0.55 5.52 18.09
C TYR A 98 -0.72 5.47 17.26
N ALA A 99 -1.84 5.16 17.92
CA ALA A 99 -3.17 5.46 17.41
C ALA A 99 -3.48 6.92 17.74
N CYS A 100 -3.87 7.69 16.73
CA CYS A 100 -4.02 9.13 16.81
C CYS A 100 -5.39 9.56 16.26
N VAL A 101 -5.93 10.64 16.81
CA VAL A 101 -7.09 11.35 16.27
C VAL A 101 -6.76 12.83 16.21
N ALA A 102 -7.07 13.49 15.09
CA ALA A 102 -6.91 14.94 14.98
C ALA A 102 -7.71 15.64 16.08
N ARG A 103 -7.05 16.57 16.77
CA ARG A 103 -7.64 17.38 17.82
C ARG A 103 -8.57 18.43 17.21
N ILE A 104 -9.66 18.70 17.91
CA ILE A 104 -10.58 19.81 17.62
C ILE A 104 -10.68 20.74 18.85
N ASP A 105 -11.15 21.97 18.64
CA ASP A 105 -11.18 23.00 19.70
C ASP A 105 -11.98 22.59 20.94
N SER A 106 -13.00 21.76 20.78
CA SER A 106 -13.83 21.27 21.87
C SER A 106 -13.19 20.12 22.68
N ASP A 107 -12.03 19.60 22.26
CA ASP A 107 -11.35 18.54 23.00
C ASP A 107 -10.63 19.09 24.24
N ASP A 108 -10.84 18.40 25.36
CA ASP A 108 -10.14 18.63 26.63
C ASP A 108 -9.29 17.38 26.94
N PRO A 109 -7.99 17.37 26.56
CA PRO A 109 -7.15 16.18 26.68
C PRO A 109 -7.03 15.67 28.13
N GLU A 110 -7.02 16.58 29.11
CA GLU A 110 -6.89 16.24 30.52
C GLU A 110 -8.14 15.52 31.02
N LYS A 111 -9.34 16.04 30.71
CA LYS A 111 -10.59 15.37 31.06
C LYS A 111 -10.77 14.04 30.33
N MET A 112 -10.28 13.97 29.09
CA MET A 112 -10.29 12.73 28.30
C MET A 112 -9.23 11.71 28.76
N GLN A 113 -8.25 12.14 29.55
CA GLN A 113 -7.09 11.34 29.97
C GLN A 113 -6.34 10.77 28.76
N LEU A 114 -6.17 11.59 27.72
CA LEU A 114 -5.46 11.23 26.50
C LEU A 114 -4.18 12.04 26.39
N GLU A 115 -3.12 11.39 25.91
CA GLU A 115 -1.87 12.05 25.60
C GLU A 115 -2.05 12.99 24.39
N THR A 116 -1.33 14.10 24.36
CA THR A 116 -1.28 14.99 23.19
C THR A 116 0.01 14.78 22.41
N GLY A 117 -0.03 15.05 21.11
CA GLY A 117 1.14 15.05 20.24
C GLY A 117 0.87 15.85 18.97
N ALA A 118 1.81 15.76 18.03
CA ALA A 118 1.67 16.37 16.71
C ALA A 118 2.16 15.40 15.64
N ILE A 119 1.42 15.34 14.53
CA ILE A 119 1.93 14.78 13.27
C ILE A 119 2.66 15.94 12.57
N PRO A 120 3.98 15.86 12.36
CA PRO A 120 4.74 16.92 11.71
C PRO A 120 4.19 17.23 10.31
N GLY A 121 4.24 18.49 9.92
CA GLY A 121 3.90 18.91 8.56
C GLY A 121 4.97 18.52 7.53
N GLY A 122 4.83 19.12 6.36
CA GLY A 122 5.73 18.95 5.21
C GLY A 122 5.22 17.93 4.20
N TRP A 123 6.09 17.54 3.28
CA TRP A 123 5.72 16.70 2.15
C TRP A 123 5.64 15.21 2.50
N TYR A 124 4.62 14.58 1.94
CA TYR A 124 4.38 13.15 2.00
C TYR A 124 4.09 12.59 0.61
N ALA A 125 4.69 11.45 0.29
CA ALA A 125 4.22 10.59 -0.79
C ALA A 125 3.01 9.81 -0.29
N ARG A 126 1.89 9.92 -1.00
CA ARG A 126 0.58 9.38 -0.65
C ARG A 126 0.17 8.29 -1.62
N ARG A 127 -0.23 7.14 -1.08
CA ARG A 127 -0.74 6.00 -1.85
C ARG A 127 -2.03 5.48 -1.25
N ARG A 128 -3.02 5.15 -2.10
CA ARG A 128 -4.23 4.46 -1.64
C ARG A 128 -3.92 2.99 -1.37
N PHE A 129 -4.42 2.46 -0.26
CA PHE A 129 -4.28 1.05 0.11
C PHE A 129 -5.66 0.34 0.06
N PRO A 130 -5.97 -0.38 -1.03
CA PRO A 130 -7.30 -0.95 -1.24
C PRO A 130 -7.56 -2.20 -0.39
N GLU A 131 -8.83 -2.37 -0.01
CA GLU A 131 -9.31 -3.52 0.79
C GLU A 131 -8.43 -3.75 2.04
N TRP A 132 -8.09 -2.66 2.72
CA TRP A 132 -7.05 -2.64 3.75
C TRP A 132 -7.30 -3.66 4.86
N GLU A 133 -8.55 -3.85 5.30
CA GLU A 133 -8.91 -4.83 6.33
C GLU A 133 -8.49 -6.27 5.96
N LYS A 134 -8.56 -6.63 4.67
CA LYS A 134 -8.15 -7.95 4.18
C LYS A 134 -6.66 -8.03 3.87
N ASN A 135 -5.99 -6.89 3.78
CA ASN A 135 -4.63 -6.75 3.27
C ASN A 135 -3.64 -6.22 4.32
N LEU A 136 -4.00 -6.13 5.60
CA LEU A 136 -3.14 -5.60 6.68
C LEU A 136 -1.73 -6.20 6.68
N SER A 137 -1.58 -7.50 6.39
CA SER A 137 -0.28 -8.17 6.32
C SER A 137 0.66 -7.64 5.21
N LYS A 138 0.12 -6.94 4.20
CA LYS A 138 0.88 -6.34 3.10
C LYS A 138 1.31 -4.90 3.38
N LEU A 139 0.84 -4.31 4.47
CA LEU A 139 1.06 -2.90 4.79
C LEU A 139 2.57 -2.60 5.00
N PRO A 140 3.35 -3.40 5.76
CA PRO A 140 4.80 -3.18 5.87
C PRO A 140 5.52 -3.24 4.51
N ALA A 141 5.25 -4.28 3.72
CA ALA A 141 5.85 -4.43 2.39
C ALA A 141 5.51 -3.27 1.44
N THR A 142 4.33 -2.66 1.61
CA THR A 142 3.92 -1.50 0.81
C THR A 142 4.70 -0.25 1.20
N PHE A 143 4.91 0.00 2.50
CA PHE A 143 5.78 1.08 2.96
C PHE A 143 7.24 0.87 2.50
N GLU A 144 7.76 -0.35 2.57
CA GLU A 144 9.10 -0.69 2.07
C GLU A 144 9.24 -0.46 0.55
N GLU A 145 8.21 -0.77 -0.23
CA GLU A 145 8.18 -0.47 -1.67
C GLU A 145 8.20 1.05 -1.93
N MET A 146 7.39 1.82 -1.21
CA MET A 146 7.40 3.27 -1.30
C MET A 146 8.79 3.83 -0.90
N ALA A 147 9.37 3.34 0.19
CA ALA A 147 10.67 3.79 0.68
C ALA A 147 11.83 3.53 -0.29
N ARG A 148 11.75 2.45 -1.09
CA ARG A 148 12.77 2.16 -2.13
C ARG A 148 12.76 3.14 -3.31
N THR A 149 11.67 3.89 -3.50
CA THR A 149 11.46 4.73 -4.69
C THR A 149 11.41 6.23 -4.38
N HIS A 150 11.53 6.62 -3.10
CA HIS A 150 11.40 8.01 -2.65
C HIS A 150 12.55 8.40 -1.71
N ASP A 151 12.88 9.70 -1.69
CA ASP A 151 13.82 10.27 -0.72
C ASP A 151 13.13 10.46 0.65
N VAL A 152 13.08 9.37 1.43
CA VAL A 152 12.39 9.31 2.72
C VAL A 152 13.05 10.20 3.74
N ASP A 153 12.25 10.99 4.46
CA ASP A 153 12.67 11.72 5.64
C ASP A 153 12.47 10.86 6.91
N PRO A 154 13.55 10.27 7.48
CA PRO A 154 13.47 9.33 8.59
C PRO A 154 13.20 10.02 9.94
N ALA A 155 13.24 11.35 10.01
CA ALA A 155 12.95 12.08 11.24
C ALA A 155 11.44 12.24 11.48
N ARG A 156 10.62 11.99 10.47
CA ARG A 156 9.16 12.12 10.52
C ARG A 156 8.48 10.75 10.48
N PRO A 157 7.29 10.62 11.09
CA PRO A 157 6.57 9.36 11.08
C PRO A 157 5.95 9.05 9.72
N SER A 158 5.92 7.76 9.36
CA SER A 158 5.01 7.25 8.34
C SER A 158 3.58 7.17 8.90
N LEU A 159 2.57 7.44 8.06
CA LEU A 159 1.19 7.55 8.50
C LEU A 159 0.26 6.59 7.76
N GLU A 160 -0.64 6.01 8.54
CA GLU A 160 -1.87 5.37 8.09
C GLU A 160 -3.00 6.38 8.29
N PHE A 161 -3.69 6.81 7.23
CA PHE A 161 -4.85 7.71 7.35
C PHE A 161 -6.14 6.98 7.00
N TYR A 162 -6.96 6.73 8.03
CA TYR A 162 -8.25 6.05 7.93
C TYR A 162 -9.32 7.03 7.45
N ARG A 163 -9.36 7.30 6.14
CA ARG A 163 -10.28 8.26 5.53
C ARG A 163 -11.74 7.83 5.62
N SER A 164 -11.98 6.52 5.52
CA SER A 164 -13.29 5.90 5.76
C SER A 164 -13.10 4.43 6.14
N GLN A 165 -14.18 3.73 6.48
CA GLN A 165 -14.12 2.27 6.73
C GLN A 165 -13.52 1.50 5.54
N ALA A 166 -13.74 1.95 4.30
CA ALA A 166 -13.26 1.25 3.11
C ALA A 166 -11.96 1.83 2.51
N GLU A 167 -11.42 2.92 3.07
CA GLU A 167 -10.31 3.65 2.47
C GLU A 167 -9.23 3.98 3.51
N LEU A 168 -8.09 3.31 3.34
CA LEU A 168 -6.84 3.63 4.00
C LEU A 168 -5.89 4.30 2.99
N LEU A 169 -5.29 5.41 3.40
CA LEU A 169 -4.26 6.11 2.65
C LEU A 169 -2.94 6.00 3.42
N LEU A 170 -1.86 5.61 2.75
CA LEU A 170 -0.52 5.55 3.30
C LEU A 170 0.22 6.83 2.96
N PHE A 171 0.93 7.38 3.93
CA PHE A 171 1.73 8.60 3.80
C PHE A 171 3.15 8.28 4.23
N LEU A 172 4.09 8.41 3.30
CA LEU A 172 5.51 8.26 3.56
C LEU A 172 6.16 9.66 3.57
N PRO A 173 6.80 10.09 4.65
CA PRO A 173 7.41 11.41 4.70
C PRO A 173 8.58 11.46 3.73
N VAL A 174 8.64 12.52 2.93
CA VAL A 174 9.70 12.72 1.93
C VAL A 174 10.36 14.08 2.10
N ARG A 175 11.67 14.15 1.88
CA ARG A 175 12.42 15.43 1.90
C ARG A 175 12.08 16.32 0.72
N SER A 176 11.73 15.70 -0.40
CA SER A 176 11.41 16.36 -1.65
C SER A 176 10.39 15.54 -2.45
N HIS A 177 9.74 16.18 -3.41
CA HIS A 177 8.87 15.53 -4.37
C HIS A 177 9.22 15.96 -5.80
N PRO A 178 8.91 15.16 -6.83
CA PRO A 178 9.00 15.58 -8.22
C PRO A 178 8.12 16.82 -8.46
N PRO A 179 8.45 17.67 -9.44
CA PRO A 179 7.61 18.81 -9.81
C PRO A 179 6.15 18.38 -10.00
N ILE A 180 5.24 19.05 -9.30
CA ILE A 180 3.80 18.81 -9.46
C ILE A 180 3.37 19.68 -10.64
N GLU A 181 3.05 19.05 -11.77
CA GLU A 181 2.43 19.77 -12.89
C GLU A 181 1.06 20.28 -12.43
N VAL A 182 0.90 21.60 -12.46
CA VAL A 182 -0.38 22.25 -12.17
C VAL A 182 -1.20 22.16 -13.46
N THR A 183 -2.17 21.25 -13.49
CA THR A 183 -3.17 21.16 -14.56
C THR A 183 -4.34 22.09 -14.30
#